data_AF-A0A357D5G3-F1
#
_entry.id   AF-A0A357D5G3-F1
#
_cell.length_a   1.000
_cell.length_b   1.000
_cell.length_c   1.000
_cell.angle_alpha   90.00
_cell.angle_beta   90.00
_cell.angle_gamma   90.00
#
_symmetry.space_group_name_H-M   'P 1'
#
loop_
_entity.id
_entity.type
_entity.pdbx_description
1 polymer ?
#
loop_
_entity_poly.entity_id
_entity_poly.type
_entity_poly.pdbx_seq_one_letter_code
_entity_poly.pdbx_strand_id
1 'polypeptide(L)'
;QAGLSYFYPLSSMGAHVSQSPHQQTLRATPLSTRFNVACFGCLGYELDLKHLTPEEKKEITEQIAFYKQYRRVFQYGTFSRLKAEKENKVSWQCVNQNKTMALAGLFQTLANAAEGDERLSVKGLDAGVYSVRTRPQRLHLARFGGLLKHVSPVELNPDGFLLRQANRHYSLADCVEAYQCSAAALSFGIPLHNQFTGTGYNENIRMLGDFGSNLYIIEQLTVEGENDE
;
A
#
# COMPACT_ATOMS: atom_id res chain seq x y z
N GLN A 1 8.16 13.36 6.66
CA GLN A 1 7.11 13.64 5.65
C GLN A 1 5.94 14.43 6.23
N ALA A 2 5.14 13.89 7.16
CA ALA A 2 3.94 14.58 7.69
C ALA A 2 4.20 16.02 8.21
N GLY A 3 5.18 16.22 9.11
CA GLY A 3 5.51 17.57 9.61
C GLY A 3 6.02 18.53 8.54
N LEU A 4 6.97 18.08 7.70
CA LEU A 4 7.52 18.90 6.61
C LEU A 4 6.46 19.35 5.60
N SER A 5 5.45 18.51 5.35
CA SER A 5 4.38 18.77 4.38
C SER A 5 3.39 19.88 4.77
N TYR A 6 3.56 20.52 5.93
CA TYR A 6 2.88 21.77 6.26
C TYR A 6 3.47 22.98 5.55
N PHE A 7 4.77 22.94 5.23
CA PHE A 7 5.49 24.10 4.68
C PHE A 7 6.08 23.83 3.29
N TYR A 8 6.34 22.57 2.96
CA TYR A 8 7.04 22.18 1.74
C TYR A 8 6.22 21.17 0.92
N PRO A 9 6.20 21.27 -0.42
CA PRO A 9 5.53 20.30 -1.28
C PRO A 9 6.28 18.97 -1.29
N LEU A 10 5.60 17.88 -1.69
CA LEU A 10 6.24 16.55 -1.77
C LEU A 10 7.40 16.51 -2.78
N SER A 11 7.32 17.30 -3.85
CA SER A 11 8.38 17.42 -4.87
C SER A 11 9.73 17.92 -4.32
N SER A 12 9.77 18.54 -3.14
CA SER A 12 11.01 18.97 -2.50
C SER A 12 11.53 18.00 -1.42
N MET A 13 10.91 16.82 -1.26
CA MET A 13 11.28 15.84 -0.23
C MET A 13 11.84 14.58 -0.88
N GLY A 14 13.15 14.34 -0.79
CA GLY A 14 13.72 13.03 -1.10
C GLY A 14 13.20 11.98 -0.11
N ALA A 15 12.73 10.84 -0.62
CA ALA A 15 12.21 9.74 0.20
C ALA A 15 12.70 8.41 -0.35
N HIS A 16 13.59 7.74 0.38
CA HIS A 16 14.28 6.54 -0.10
C HIS A 16 13.81 5.28 0.61
N VAL A 17 13.62 4.22 -0.16
CA VAL A 17 13.46 2.86 0.38
C VAL A 17 14.81 2.36 0.84
N SER A 18 14.99 2.16 2.14
CA SER A 18 16.22 1.64 2.73
C SER A 18 16.10 0.17 3.14
N GLN A 19 17.18 -0.44 3.62
CA GLN A 19 17.21 -1.84 4.07
C GLN A 19 16.36 -2.07 5.35
N SER A 20 15.91 -3.30 5.57
CA SER A 20 15.24 -3.71 6.81
C SER A 20 15.87 -4.99 7.39
N PRO A 21 16.11 -5.08 8.72
CA PRO A 21 15.89 -4.06 9.74
C PRO A 21 16.62 -2.74 9.48
N HIS A 22 16.00 -1.61 9.83
CA HIS A 22 16.55 -0.29 9.56
C HIS A 22 17.81 -0.03 10.41
N GLN A 23 18.91 0.41 9.82
CA GLN A 23 20.22 0.46 10.50
C GLN A 23 20.24 1.40 11.72
N GLN A 24 19.47 2.49 11.67
CA GLN A 24 19.43 3.50 12.74
C GLN A 24 18.45 3.15 13.87
N THR A 25 17.42 2.34 13.60
CA THR A 25 16.31 2.13 14.55
C THR A 25 16.02 0.67 14.84
N LEU A 26 16.67 -0.25 14.11
CA LEU A 26 16.46 -1.70 14.14
C LEU A 26 15.02 -2.14 13.84
N ARG A 27 14.18 -1.24 13.31
CA ARG A 27 12.79 -1.55 12.98
C ARG A 27 12.72 -2.47 11.76
N ALA A 28 12.04 -3.59 11.92
CA ALA A 28 11.61 -4.44 10.81
C ALA A 28 10.38 -3.79 10.14
N THR A 29 10.45 -3.53 8.84
CA THR A 29 9.35 -2.92 8.06
C THR A 29 9.21 -3.60 6.70
N PRO A 30 7.99 -3.94 6.27
CA PRO A 30 7.76 -4.55 4.96
C PRO A 30 8.35 -3.72 3.82
N LEU A 31 8.87 -4.38 2.79
CA LEU A 31 9.39 -3.70 1.60
C LEU A 31 8.30 -2.85 0.92
N SER A 32 7.08 -3.39 0.85
CA SER A 32 5.90 -2.69 0.36
C SER A 32 5.62 -1.41 1.14
N THR A 33 5.64 -1.43 2.49
CA THR A 33 5.40 -0.21 3.28
C THR A 33 6.50 0.83 3.10
N ARG A 34 7.78 0.42 3.09
CA ARG A 34 8.89 1.34 2.84
C ARG A 34 8.70 2.06 1.50
N PHE A 35 8.30 1.32 0.47
CA PHE A 35 7.95 1.90 -0.83
C PHE A 35 6.71 2.80 -0.77
N ASN A 36 5.61 2.34 -0.18
CA ASN A 36 4.35 3.08 -0.13
C ASN A 36 4.53 4.44 0.58
N VAL A 37 5.33 4.51 1.64
CA VAL A 37 5.69 5.76 2.31
C VAL A 37 6.56 6.63 1.41
N ALA A 38 7.57 6.04 0.74
CA ALA A 38 8.49 6.75 -0.14
C ALA A 38 7.82 7.32 -1.42
N CYS A 39 6.68 6.76 -1.85
CA CYS A 39 5.87 7.32 -2.93
C CYS A 39 5.41 8.76 -2.64
N PHE A 40 5.17 9.12 -1.37
CA PHE A 40 4.78 10.48 -0.98
C PHE A 40 6.00 11.39 -0.80
N GLY A 41 6.78 11.52 -1.88
CA GLY A 41 8.02 12.27 -1.98
C GLY A 41 8.68 12.01 -3.34
N CYS A 42 9.95 12.39 -3.47
CA CYS A 42 10.84 12.03 -4.57
C CYS A 42 11.48 10.66 -4.27
N LEU A 43 10.90 9.61 -4.85
CA LEU A 43 11.30 8.22 -4.63
C LEU A 43 12.77 7.98 -5.01
N GLY A 44 13.49 7.29 -4.13
CA GLY A 44 14.77 6.65 -4.41
C GLY A 44 14.89 5.30 -3.70
N TYR A 45 15.99 4.59 -3.96
CA TYR A 45 16.35 3.34 -3.28
C TYR A 45 17.77 3.49 -2.72
N GLU A 46 17.94 3.15 -1.44
CA GLU A 46 19.17 3.30 -0.69
C GLU A 46 19.42 2.04 0.16
N LEU A 47 19.73 0.95 -0.54
CA LEU A 47 20.00 -0.36 0.03
C LEU A 47 21.01 -1.13 -0.83
N ASP A 48 21.65 -2.14 -0.25
CA ASP A 48 22.57 -2.99 -1.02
C ASP A 48 21.81 -3.91 -1.99
N LEU A 49 21.93 -3.59 -3.28
CA LEU A 49 21.27 -4.32 -4.37
C LEU A 49 21.89 -5.70 -4.64
N LYS A 50 23.11 -5.96 -4.16
CA LYS A 50 23.84 -7.22 -4.40
C LYS A 50 23.14 -8.41 -3.74
N HIS A 51 22.51 -8.18 -2.59
CA HIS A 51 21.94 -9.23 -1.76
C HIS A 51 20.42 -9.38 -1.90
N LEU A 52 19.80 -8.61 -2.78
CA LEU A 52 18.38 -8.76 -3.08
C LEU A 52 18.07 -10.13 -3.67
N THR A 53 17.04 -10.76 -3.12
CA THR A 53 16.46 -11.98 -3.68
C THR A 53 15.82 -11.69 -5.05
N PRO A 54 15.66 -12.72 -5.92
CA PRO A 54 14.95 -12.56 -7.17
C PRO A 54 13.54 -11.96 -6.99
N GLU A 55 12.82 -12.37 -5.95
CA GLU A 55 11.48 -11.89 -5.67
C GLU A 55 11.45 -10.42 -5.23
N GLU A 56 12.42 -9.98 -4.42
CA GLU A 56 12.56 -8.55 -4.07
C GLU A 56 12.97 -7.70 -5.29
N LYS A 57 13.86 -8.20 -6.16
CA LYS A 57 14.22 -7.50 -7.41
C LYS A 57 13.01 -7.30 -8.31
N LYS A 58 12.18 -8.33 -8.43
CA LYS A 58 10.92 -8.26 -9.20
C LYS A 58 9.95 -7.27 -8.56
N GLU A 59 9.77 -7.31 -7.24
CA GLU A 59 8.94 -6.34 -6.52
C GLU A 59 9.42 -4.89 -6.71
N ILE A 60 10.72 -4.63 -6.56
CA ILE A 60 11.33 -3.30 -6.75
C ILE A 60 11.15 -2.80 -8.19
N THR A 61 11.26 -3.70 -9.17
CA THR A 61 11.03 -3.35 -10.58
C THR A 61 9.58 -2.90 -10.81
N GLU A 62 8.61 -3.65 -10.26
CA GLU A 62 7.17 -3.31 -10.32
C GLU A 62 6.86 -2.02 -9.57
N GLN A 63 7.51 -1.79 -8.41
CA GLN A 63 7.41 -0.57 -7.63
C GLN A 63 7.92 0.66 -8.42
N ILE A 64 9.08 0.56 -9.07
CA ILE A 64 9.63 1.64 -9.92
C ILE A 64 8.69 1.93 -11.09
N ALA A 65 8.17 0.90 -11.76
CA ALA A 65 7.23 1.07 -12.86
C ALA A 65 5.95 1.79 -12.41
N PHE A 66 5.37 1.34 -11.29
CA PHE A 66 4.21 1.98 -10.66
C PHE A 66 4.49 3.45 -10.33
N TYR A 67 5.59 3.74 -9.63
CA TYR A 67 5.91 5.12 -9.28
C TYR A 67 6.12 5.99 -10.51
N LYS A 68 6.78 5.49 -11.57
CA LYS A 68 6.93 6.22 -12.84
C LYS A 68 5.58 6.52 -13.50
N GLN A 69 4.66 5.56 -13.50
CA GLN A 69 3.31 5.75 -14.05
C GLN A 69 2.56 6.88 -13.36
N TYR A 70 2.64 6.97 -12.03
CA TYR A 70 1.87 7.93 -11.23
C TYR A 70 2.69 9.10 -10.66
N ARG A 71 3.96 9.24 -11.06
CA ARG A 71 4.93 10.18 -10.47
C ARG A 71 4.42 11.61 -10.42
N ARG A 72 3.73 12.04 -11.47
CA ARG A 72 3.18 13.40 -11.58
C ARG A 72 2.19 13.69 -10.45
N VAL A 73 1.31 12.74 -10.14
CA VAL A 73 0.32 12.88 -9.07
C VAL A 73 1.00 12.83 -7.70
N PHE A 74 1.93 11.91 -7.48
CA PHE A 74 2.67 11.83 -6.21
C PHE A 74 3.51 13.07 -5.90
N GLN A 75 4.23 13.62 -6.90
CA GLN A 75 5.16 14.72 -6.67
C GLN A 75 4.47 16.10 -6.71
N TYR A 76 3.48 16.26 -7.59
CA TYR A 76 2.91 17.57 -7.91
C TYR A 76 1.40 17.67 -7.70
N GLY A 77 0.74 16.58 -7.30
CA GLY A 77 -0.66 16.60 -6.91
C GLY A 77 -0.88 17.35 -5.59
N THR A 78 -2.13 17.70 -5.34
CA THR A 78 -2.56 18.30 -4.07
C THR A 78 -2.47 17.24 -2.98
N PHE A 79 -1.44 17.35 -2.14
CA PHE A 79 -1.23 16.47 -1.00
C PHE A 79 -2.16 16.84 0.16
N SER A 80 -2.78 15.86 0.80
CA SER A 80 -3.58 16.06 2.01
C SER A 80 -3.30 14.99 3.04
N ARG A 81 -3.18 15.43 4.30
CA ARG A 81 -3.15 14.56 5.48
C ARG A 81 -4.59 14.39 5.94
N LEU A 82 -5.12 13.17 5.87
CA LEU A 82 -6.47 12.89 6.29
C LEU A 82 -6.49 12.54 7.77
N LYS A 83 -7.55 12.96 8.46
CA LYS A 83 -7.78 12.57 9.85
C LYS A 83 -8.03 11.06 9.88
N ALA A 84 -7.20 10.33 10.61
CA ALA A 84 -7.39 8.92 10.80
C ALA A 84 -8.60 8.65 11.71
N GLU A 85 -9.33 7.58 11.43
CA GLU A 85 -10.45 7.12 12.28
C GLU A 85 -9.94 6.44 13.57
N LYS A 86 -8.71 5.90 13.53
CA LYS A 86 -8.06 5.18 14.62
C LYS A 86 -6.66 5.72 14.89
N GLU A 87 -6.20 5.66 16.13
CA GLU A 87 -4.92 6.22 16.56
C GLU A 87 -3.70 5.52 15.91
N ASN A 88 -3.82 4.22 15.62
CA ASN A 88 -2.77 3.44 14.97
C ASN A 88 -2.74 3.60 13.44
N LYS A 89 -3.53 4.54 12.90
CA LYS A 89 -3.68 4.74 11.45
C LYS A 89 -3.19 6.11 11.03
N VAL A 90 -2.60 6.14 9.83
CA VAL A 90 -2.22 7.37 9.14
C VAL A 90 -2.76 7.26 7.72
N SER A 91 -3.43 8.31 7.25
CA SER A 91 -3.98 8.34 5.90
C SER A 91 -3.52 9.60 5.17
N TRP A 92 -2.95 9.39 3.99
CA TRP A 92 -2.48 10.45 3.10
C TRP A 92 -3.09 10.28 1.71
N GLN A 93 -3.23 11.37 0.98
CA GLN A 93 -3.64 11.33 -0.42
C GLN A 93 -2.90 12.37 -1.25
N CYS A 94 -2.79 12.11 -2.56
CA CYS A 94 -2.45 13.09 -3.58
C CYS A 94 -3.57 13.11 -4.63
N VAL A 95 -4.13 14.27 -4.93
CA VAL A 95 -5.14 14.45 -5.98
C VAL A 95 -4.51 15.17 -7.16
N ASN A 96 -4.78 14.73 -8.39
CA ASN A 96 -4.27 15.40 -9.59
C ASN A 96 -4.95 16.78 -9.80
N GLN A 97 -4.39 17.61 -10.67
CA GLN A 97 -4.82 19.01 -10.83
C GLN A 97 -6.27 19.16 -11.31
N ASN A 98 -6.72 18.26 -12.18
CA ASN A 98 -8.08 18.21 -12.71
C ASN A 98 -9.05 17.41 -11.81
N LYS A 99 -8.61 16.95 -10.62
CA LYS A 99 -9.43 16.27 -9.61
C LYS A 99 -10.16 15.01 -10.09
N THR A 100 -9.66 14.38 -11.16
CA THR A 100 -10.20 13.14 -11.74
C THR A 100 -9.45 11.89 -11.28
N MET A 101 -8.33 12.04 -10.56
CA MET A 101 -7.55 10.93 -10.03
C MET A 101 -7.00 11.27 -8.65
N ALA A 102 -7.01 10.28 -7.77
CA ALA A 102 -6.31 10.34 -6.50
C ALA A 102 -5.48 9.08 -6.25
N LEU A 103 -4.40 9.25 -5.50
CA LEU A 103 -3.60 8.16 -4.94
C LEU A 103 -3.63 8.29 -3.43
N ALA A 104 -4.20 7.31 -2.77
CA ALA A 104 -4.35 7.31 -1.31
C ALA A 104 -3.47 6.23 -0.68
N GLY A 105 -2.90 6.53 0.47
CA GLY A 105 -2.13 5.59 1.27
C GLY A 105 -2.73 5.46 2.65
N LEU A 106 -2.98 4.22 3.06
CA LEU A 106 -3.41 3.87 4.42
C LEU A 106 -2.25 3.13 5.09
N PHE A 107 -1.75 3.68 6.19
CA PHE A 107 -0.61 3.16 6.93
C PHE A 107 -1.01 2.77 8.35
N GLN A 108 -0.56 1.61 8.81
CA GLN A 108 -0.71 1.12 10.17
C GLN A 108 0.60 1.29 10.92
N THR A 109 0.56 1.79 12.16
CA THR A 109 1.74 1.82 13.04
C THR A 109 1.91 0.49 13.75
N LEU A 110 1.02 0.19 14.70
CA LEU A 110 0.98 -1.07 15.43
C LEU A 110 -0.31 -1.82 15.08
N ALA A 111 -0.22 -3.13 14.91
CA ALA A 111 -1.37 -3.99 14.75
C ALA A 111 -2.05 -4.21 16.11
N ASN A 112 -3.37 -4.14 16.12
CA ASN A 112 -4.18 -4.57 17.25
C ASN A 112 -4.82 -5.93 16.95
N ALA A 113 -5.04 -6.73 17.99
CA ALA A 113 -5.82 -7.95 17.86
C ALA A 113 -7.27 -7.60 17.50
N ALA A 114 -7.85 -8.38 16.58
CA ALA A 114 -9.23 -8.22 16.12
C ALA A 114 -9.55 -6.76 15.73
N GLU A 115 -8.66 -6.15 14.94
CA GLU A 115 -8.83 -4.80 14.41
C GLU A 115 -10.20 -4.70 13.71
N GLY A 116 -11.05 -3.77 14.17
CA GLY A 116 -12.40 -3.59 13.64
C GLY A 116 -12.41 -3.02 12.22
N ASP A 117 -13.60 -2.81 11.68
CA ASP A 117 -13.79 -2.30 10.32
C ASP A 117 -13.02 -0.99 10.07
N GLU A 118 -12.62 -0.80 8.81
CA GLU A 118 -11.91 0.38 8.36
C GLU A 118 -12.53 0.93 7.10
N ARG A 119 -12.35 2.23 6.89
CA ARG A 119 -12.84 2.91 5.70
C ARG A 119 -11.73 3.61 4.96
N LEU A 120 -11.82 3.60 3.63
CA LEU A 120 -11.05 4.46 2.75
C LEU A 120 -11.85 5.73 2.48
N SER A 121 -11.37 6.86 3.00
CA SER A 121 -11.89 8.18 2.65
C SER A 121 -10.92 8.89 1.69
N VAL A 122 -11.46 9.49 0.63
CA VAL A 122 -10.72 10.31 -0.34
C VAL A 122 -11.49 11.60 -0.58
N LYS A 123 -10.80 12.75 -0.52
CA LYS A 123 -11.41 14.08 -0.61
C LYS A 123 -10.87 14.86 -1.80
N GLY A 124 -11.62 15.87 -2.25
CA GLY A 124 -11.15 16.82 -3.28
C GLY A 124 -11.21 16.31 -4.72
N LEU A 125 -11.93 15.21 -4.96
CA LEU A 125 -12.31 14.74 -6.29
C LEU A 125 -13.55 15.49 -6.79
N ASP A 126 -13.67 15.67 -8.10
CA ASP A 126 -14.88 16.24 -8.71
C ASP A 126 -16.03 15.22 -8.74
N ALA A 127 -17.27 15.69 -8.87
CA ALA A 127 -18.44 14.81 -8.94
C ALA A 127 -18.33 13.84 -10.12
N GLY A 128 -18.65 12.57 -9.87
CA GLY A 128 -18.55 11.51 -10.86
C GLY A 128 -18.49 10.12 -10.22
N VAL A 129 -18.36 9.10 -11.07
CA VAL A 129 -18.13 7.71 -10.67
C VAL A 129 -16.65 7.39 -10.84
N TYR A 130 -16.08 6.68 -9.88
CA TYR A 130 -14.67 6.36 -9.81
C TYR A 130 -14.46 4.86 -9.66
N SER A 131 -13.44 4.34 -10.35
CA SER A 131 -12.85 3.05 -10.04
C SER A 131 -11.84 3.24 -8.92
N VAL A 132 -11.93 2.40 -7.89
CA VAL A 132 -10.99 2.34 -6.77
C VAL A 132 -10.35 0.97 -6.81
N ARG A 133 -9.02 0.91 -6.81
CA ARG A 133 -8.29 -0.36 -6.82
C ARG A 133 -7.06 -0.30 -5.92
N THR A 134 -6.82 -1.37 -5.18
CA THR A 134 -5.59 -1.50 -4.38
C THR A 134 -4.40 -1.76 -5.31
N ARG A 135 -3.25 -1.12 -5.04
CA ARG A 135 -1.98 -1.47 -5.70
C ARG A 135 -1.59 -2.87 -5.23
N PRO A 136 -1.52 -3.87 -6.12
CA PRO A 136 -1.16 -5.23 -5.72
C PRO A 136 0.23 -5.23 -5.07
N GLN A 137 0.39 -5.87 -3.93
CA GLN A 137 1.67 -5.94 -3.22
C GLN A 137 1.93 -7.34 -2.68
N ARG A 138 3.19 -7.60 -2.33
CA ARG A 138 3.68 -8.92 -1.97
C ARG A 138 3.78 -9.09 -0.47
N LEU A 139 3.31 -10.23 0.01
CA LEU A 139 3.49 -10.69 1.37
C LEU A 139 4.58 -11.77 1.36
N HIS A 140 5.79 -11.35 1.72
CA HIS A 140 6.93 -12.25 1.84
C HIS A 140 6.66 -13.33 2.90
N LEU A 141 6.87 -14.58 2.52
CA LEU A 141 6.54 -15.75 3.35
C LEU A 141 7.22 -15.74 4.73
N ALA A 142 8.41 -15.15 4.83
CA ALA A 142 9.13 -14.96 6.10
C ALA A 142 8.33 -14.19 7.15
N ARG A 143 7.34 -13.39 6.75
CA ARG A 143 6.46 -12.64 7.67
C ARG A 143 5.49 -13.53 8.43
N PHE A 144 5.17 -14.72 7.89
CA PHE A 144 4.16 -15.59 8.48
C PHE A 144 4.72 -16.50 9.57
N GLY A 145 6.04 -16.73 9.64
CA GLY A 145 6.64 -17.60 10.66
C GLY A 145 5.90 -18.94 10.79
N GLY A 146 5.34 -19.24 11.97
CA GLY A 146 4.53 -20.45 12.20
C GLY A 146 3.16 -20.47 11.50
N LEU A 147 2.63 -19.32 11.08
CA LEU A 147 1.34 -19.23 10.35
C LEU A 147 1.40 -19.82 8.94
N LEU A 148 2.60 -20.11 8.43
CA LEU A 148 2.79 -20.83 7.17
C LEU A 148 2.04 -22.17 7.13
N LYS A 149 1.81 -22.82 8.28
CA LYS A 149 1.02 -24.07 8.37
C LYS A 149 -0.43 -23.92 7.89
N HIS A 150 -0.98 -22.70 7.92
CA HIS A 150 -2.32 -22.41 7.42
C HIS A 150 -2.35 -22.03 5.94
N VAL A 151 -1.17 -21.77 5.34
CA VAL A 151 -1.03 -21.38 3.93
C VAL A 151 -0.50 -22.55 3.09
N SER A 152 0.23 -23.49 3.70
CA SER A 152 0.82 -24.66 3.06
C SER A 152 0.26 -25.96 3.63
N PRO A 153 -0.16 -26.94 2.80
CA PRO A 153 -0.64 -28.24 3.25
C PRO A 153 0.46 -29.13 3.85
N VAL A 154 1.73 -28.74 3.73
CA VAL A 154 2.89 -29.46 4.27
C VAL A 154 3.50 -28.66 5.43
N GLU A 155 3.77 -29.32 6.55
CA GLU A 155 4.52 -28.72 7.66
C GLU A 155 5.96 -28.41 7.24
N LEU A 156 6.28 -27.13 7.11
CA LEU A 156 7.62 -26.65 6.78
C LEU A 156 8.24 -26.01 8.01
N ASN A 157 9.49 -26.37 8.30
CA ASN A 157 10.27 -25.70 9.34
C ASN A 157 10.50 -24.22 8.92
N PRO A 158 10.04 -23.23 9.71
CA PRO A 158 10.21 -21.80 9.42
C PRO A 158 11.68 -21.37 9.24
N ASP A 159 12.60 -22.07 9.93
CA ASP A 159 14.03 -21.80 9.89
C ASP A 159 14.80 -22.81 9.02
N GLY A 160 14.07 -23.65 8.27
CA GLY A 160 14.63 -24.69 7.41
C GLY A 160 15.20 -24.16 6.09
N PHE A 161 16.16 -24.88 5.52
CA PHE A 161 16.76 -24.53 4.23
C PHE A 161 15.74 -24.44 3.08
N LEU A 162 14.74 -25.34 3.06
CA LEU A 162 13.70 -25.37 2.02
C LEU A 162 12.85 -24.10 2.03
N LEU A 163 12.38 -23.66 3.20
CA LEU A 163 11.59 -22.44 3.29
C LEU A 163 12.44 -21.20 3.02
N ARG A 164 13.71 -21.17 3.48
CA ARG A 164 14.65 -20.10 3.10
C ARG A 164 14.80 -19.98 1.59
N GLN A 165 14.84 -21.07 0.84
CA GLN A 165 14.86 -21.01 -0.63
C GLN A 165 13.52 -20.57 -1.20
N ALA A 166 12.40 -21.13 -0.72
CA ALA A 166 11.07 -20.74 -1.17
C ALA A 166 10.81 -19.23 -0.99
N ASN A 167 11.16 -18.66 0.16
CA ASN A 167 11.04 -17.23 0.47
C ASN A 167 11.80 -16.33 -0.51
N ARG A 168 12.87 -16.81 -1.16
CA ARG A 168 13.63 -16.02 -2.15
C ARG A 168 12.94 -15.93 -3.50
N HIS A 169 12.03 -16.86 -3.78
CA HIS A 169 11.41 -17.04 -5.08
C HIS A 169 9.89 -16.89 -5.07
N TYR A 170 9.26 -16.87 -3.89
CA TYR A 170 7.81 -16.89 -3.75
C TYR A 170 7.32 -15.93 -2.66
N SER A 171 6.23 -15.25 -2.97
CA SER A 171 5.46 -14.42 -2.05
C SER A 171 3.97 -14.63 -2.31
N LEU A 172 3.14 -14.30 -1.32
CA LEU A 172 1.69 -14.30 -1.50
C LEU A 172 1.22 -12.92 -1.98
N ALA A 173 0.10 -12.87 -2.69
CA ALA A 173 -0.58 -11.60 -2.96
C ALA A 173 -1.21 -11.08 -1.66
N ASP A 174 -1.06 -9.79 -1.38
CA ASP A 174 -1.96 -9.12 -0.44
C ASP A 174 -3.34 -8.92 -1.09
N CYS A 175 -4.34 -8.59 -0.28
CA CYS A 175 -5.69 -8.36 -0.77
C CYS A 175 -5.73 -7.30 -1.86
N VAL A 176 -6.32 -7.65 -3.01
CA VAL A 176 -6.53 -6.75 -4.14
C VAL A 176 -8.03 -6.48 -4.24
N GLU A 177 -8.43 -5.30 -3.79
CA GLU A 177 -9.82 -4.87 -3.78
C GLU A 177 -10.09 -3.94 -4.97
N ALA A 178 -11.29 -4.04 -5.53
CA ALA A 178 -11.76 -3.18 -6.60
C ALA A 178 -13.21 -2.77 -6.34
N TYR A 179 -13.50 -1.47 -6.43
CA TYR A 179 -14.83 -0.90 -6.24
C TYR A 179 -15.16 0.10 -7.34
N GLN A 180 -16.45 0.32 -7.57
CA GLN A 180 -16.96 1.49 -8.25
C GLN A 180 -17.86 2.27 -7.31
N CYS A 181 -17.61 3.57 -7.18
CA CYS A 181 -18.38 4.40 -6.26
C CYS A 181 -18.34 5.87 -6.69
N SER A 182 -19.27 6.66 -6.17
CA SER A 182 -19.29 8.09 -6.43
C SER A 182 -18.24 8.84 -5.61
N ALA A 183 -17.83 10.03 -6.08
CA ALA A 183 -16.98 10.93 -5.28
C ALA A 183 -17.58 11.23 -3.89
N ALA A 184 -18.92 11.31 -3.78
CA ALA A 184 -19.60 11.53 -2.51
C ALA A 184 -19.42 10.35 -1.55
N ALA A 185 -19.55 9.11 -2.04
CA ALA A 185 -19.30 7.91 -1.26
C ALA A 185 -17.84 7.84 -0.79
N LEU A 186 -16.88 8.16 -1.66
CA LEU A 186 -15.46 8.24 -1.31
C LEU A 186 -15.15 9.30 -0.27
N SER A 187 -15.79 10.48 -0.38
CA SER A 187 -15.59 11.55 0.59
C SER A 187 -16.13 11.17 1.97
N PHE A 188 -17.21 10.39 2.05
CA PHE A 188 -17.72 9.85 3.30
C PHE A 188 -16.85 8.71 3.85
N GLY A 189 -16.44 7.80 2.97
CA GLY A 189 -15.62 6.64 3.29
C GLY A 189 -16.29 5.35 2.83
N ILE A 190 -15.61 4.56 2.00
CA ILE A 190 -16.05 3.22 1.59
C ILE A 190 -15.45 2.17 2.53
N PRO A 191 -16.18 1.08 2.86
CA PRO A 191 -15.63 0.02 3.69
C PRO A 191 -14.50 -0.71 2.95
N LEU A 192 -13.49 -1.12 3.71
CA LEU A 192 -12.39 -1.97 3.24
C LEU A 192 -12.53 -3.36 3.86
N HIS A 193 -11.94 -4.37 3.21
CA HIS A 193 -11.90 -5.73 3.69
C HIS A 193 -11.23 -5.81 5.07
N ASN A 194 -11.67 -6.76 5.89
CA ASN A 194 -11.12 -6.86 7.23
C ASN A 194 -9.69 -7.40 7.24
N GLN A 195 -8.95 -7.02 8.28
CA GLN A 195 -7.60 -7.54 8.52
C GLN A 195 -7.60 -8.91 9.21
N PHE A 196 -8.78 -9.37 9.66
CA PHE A 196 -8.96 -10.64 10.35
C PHE A 196 -10.37 -11.19 10.13
N THR A 197 -10.49 -12.48 9.78
CA THR A 197 -11.81 -13.17 9.62
C THR A 197 -11.86 -14.56 10.26
N GLY A 198 -10.96 -14.88 11.19
CA GLY A 198 -10.98 -16.14 11.96
C GLY A 198 -10.62 -17.44 11.21
N THR A 199 -10.57 -17.43 9.86
CA THR A 199 -10.36 -18.63 9.02
C THR A 199 -8.95 -18.79 8.44
N GLY A 200 -7.97 -18.00 8.92
CA GLY A 200 -6.60 -17.99 8.39
C GLY A 200 -6.43 -17.05 7.20
N TYR A 201 -5.37 -17.21 6.42
CA TYR A 201 -5.11 -16.38 5.23
C TYR A 201 -6.10 -16.70 4.10
N ASN A 202 -6.60 -15.66 3.44
CA ASN A 202 -7.21 -15.75 2.11
C ASN A 202 -6.95 -14.45 1.34
N GLU A 203 -7.21 -14.45 0.03
CA GLU A 203 -6.97 -13.30 -0.87
C GLU A 203 -7.88 -12.08 -0.58
N ASN A 204 -8.87 -12.25 0.28
CA ASN A 204 -9.83 -11.22 0.68
C ASN A 204 -9.53 -10.64 2.08
N ILE A 205 -8.38 -10.92 2.69
CA ILE A 205 -7.97 -10.37 3.99
C ILE A 205 -6.75 -9.47 3.81
N ARG A 206 -6.82 -8.26 4.38
CA ARG A 206 -5.68 -7.33 4.40
C ARG A 206 -4.70 -7.69 5.52
N MET A 207 -3.61 -8.36 5.18
CA MET A 207 -2.62 -8.87 6.14
C MET A 207 -1.53 -7.82 6.43
N LEU A 208 -1.91 -6.73 7.10
CA LEU A 208 -1.02 -5.59 7.32
C LEU A 208 0.08 -5.86 8.34
N GLY A 209 -0.26 -6.37 9.52
CA GLY A 209 0.67 -6.49 10.65
C GLY A 209 1.26 -5.14 11.10
N ASP A 210 2.27 -5.16 11.97
CA ASP A 210 2.97 -3.94 12.37
C ASP A 210 3.62 -3.26 11.17
N PHE A 211 3.51 -1.93 11.13
CA PHE A 211 4.06 -1.10 10.07
C PHE A 211 3.59 -1.54 8.67
N GLY A 212 2.38 -2.08 8.56
CA GLY A 212 1.73 -2.44 7.29
C GLY A 212 1.10 -1.24 6.59
N SER A 213 0.84 -1.36 5.28
CA SER A 213 0.15 -0.30 4.53
C SER A 213 -0.45 -0.82 3.23
N ASN A 214 -1.37 -0.06 2.63
CA ASN A 214 -1.83 -0.22 1.25
C ASN A 214 -1.79 1.12 0.52
N LEU A 215 -1.62 1.07 -0.80
CA LEU A 215 -1.91 2.18 -1.70
C LEU A 215 -3.17 1.87 -2.50
N TYR A 216 -3.99 2.89 -2.72
CA TYR A 216 -5.20 2.84 -3.52
C TYR A 216 -5.07 3.81 -4.69
N ILE A 217 -5.50 3.36 -5.85
CA ILE A 217 -5.55 4.11 -7.10
C ILE A 217 -7.01 4.40 -7.36
N ILE A 218 -7.35 5.68 -7.47
CA ILE A 218 -8.72 6.16 -7.66
C ILE A 218 -8.75 6.94 -8.98
N GLU A 219 -9.54 6.48 -9.94
CA GLU A 219 -9.59 7.02 -11.30
C GLU A 219 -11.05 7.24 -11.72
N GLN A 220 -11.37 8.43 -12.22
CA GLN A 220 -12.71 8.73 -12.71
C GLN A 220 -13.04 7.85 -13.92
N LEU A 221 -14.22 7.24 -13.91
CA LEU A 221 -14.75 6.55 -15.06
C LEU A 221 -15.34 7.59 -16.02
N THR A 222 -14.88 7.59 -17.26
CA THR A 222 -15.59 8.26 -18.34
C THR A 222 -16.88 7.50 -18.59
N VAL A 223 -18.01 8.18 -18.40
CA VAL A 223 -19.29 7.69 -18.94
C VAL A 223 -19.14 7.81 -20.45
N GLU A 224 -19.05 6.68 -21.15
CA GLU A 224 -19.32 6.67 -22.58
C GLU A 224 -20.78 7.08 -22.75
N GLY A 225 -21.00 8.35 -23.04
CA GLY A 225 -22.31 8.87 -23.40
C GLY A 225 -22.71 8.29 -24.74
N GLU A 226 -23.89 7.69 -24.75
CA GLU A 226 -24.87 7.70 -25.84
C GLU A 226 -24.41 8.56 -27.03
N ASN A 227 -23.99 7.88 -28.11
CA ASN A 227 -24.03 8.52 -29.43
C ASN A 227 -25.51 8.79 -29.72
N ASP A 228 -25.88 10.06 -29.66
CA ASP A 228 -27.12 10.60 -30.19
C ASP A 228 -27.34 10.08 -31.64
N GLU A 229 -28.36 9.26 -31.83
CA GLU A 229 -29.10 9.14 -33.11
C GLU A 229 -30.29 10.10 -33.10
#